data_AF-A0A643C7E7-F1
#
_entry.id   AF-A0A643C7E7-F1
#
_cell.length_a   1.000
_cell.length_b   1.000
_cell.length_c   1.000
_cell.angle_alpha   90.00
_cell.angle_beta   90.00
_cell.angle_gamma   90.00
#
_symmetry.space_group_name_H-M   'P 1'
#
loop_
_entity.id
_entity.type
_entity.pdbx_description
1 polymer ?
#
loop_
_entity_poly.entity_id
_entity_poly.type
_entity_poly.pdbx_seq_one_letter_code
_entity_poly.pdbx_strand_id
1 'polypeptide(L)'
;KPDFCFLEEDAGICRGYITRYFYNNQSKQCERFKYGGCLGNLNNFESLEECKDTCEDTLNDFQVDDYRTQLGAVNNDSLTPQPTKVPIFFVTTERTNDGWKNADHTYQVFLNICIHASIFILRLHRILCIC
;
A
#
# COMPACT_ATOMS: atom_id res chain seq x y z
N LYS A 1 -12.43 -10.04 -12.57
CA LYS A 1 -11.44 -8.99 -12.28
C LYS A 1 -10.06 -9.38 -12.80
N PRO A 2 -9.36 -8.50 -13.56
CA PRO A 2 -8.00 -8.77 -14.07
C PRO A 2 -6.90 -8.81 -13.00
N ASP A 3 -5.81 -9.55 -13.27
CA ASP A 3 -4.67 -9.70 -12.34
C ASP A 3 -3.96 -8.38 -12.03
N PHE A 4 -3.88 -7.47 -13.01
CA PHE A 4 -3.21 -6.19 -12.80
C PHE A 4 -3.89 -5.32 -11.74
N CYS A 5 -5.17 -5.55 -11.43
CA CYS A 5 -5.85 -4.84 -10.36
C CYS A 5 -5.29 -5.14 -8.96
N PHE A 6 -4.41 -6.14 -8.83
CA PHE A 6 -3.73 -6.46 -7.57
C PHE A 6 -2.33 -5.86 -7.47
N LEU A 7 -1.86 -5.15 -8.50
CA LEU A 7 -0.60 -4.41 -8.47
C LEU A 7 -0.74 -3.14 -7.63
N GLU A 8 0.33 -2.71 -6.98
CA GLU A 8 0.40 -1.41 -6.31
C GLU A 8 0.39 -0.25 -7.31
N GLU A 9 0.12 0.97 -6.85
CA GLU A 9 0.24 2.16 -7.67
C GLU A 9 1.69 2.41 -8.12
N ASP A 10 1.89 2.75 -9.40
CA ASP A 10 3.21 3.07 -9.94
C ASP A 10 3.19 4.43 -10.64
N ALA A 11 3.87 5.40 -10.02
CA ALA A 11 4.00 6.76 -10.56
C ALA A 11 4.89 6.81 -11.81
N GLY A 12 5.72 5.79 -12.05
CA GLY A 12 6.73 5.80 -13.10
C GLY A 12 7.88 6.77 -12.84
N ILE A 13 8.78 6.89 -13.82
CA ILE A 13 10.02 7.69 -13.68
C ILE A 13 9.83 9.18 -14.01
N CYS A 14 8.76 9.51 -14.73
CA CYS A 14 8.49 10.89 -15.16
C CYS A 14 7.99 11.74 -13.98
N ARG A 15 8.15 13.06 -14.10
CA ARG A 15 7.84 14.03 -13.02
C ARG A 15 6.56 14.83 -13.25
N GLY A 16 5.67 14.31 -14.09
CA GLY A 16 4.33 14.86 -14.29
C GLY A 16 3.50 14.83 -13.00
N TYR A 17 2.45 15.64 -12.97
CA TYR A 17 1.47 15.69 -11.90
C TYR A 17 0.09 15.39 -12.50
N ILE A 18 -0.10 14.15 -12.93
CA ILE A 18 -1.33 13.69 -13.58
C ILE A 18 -2.14 12.90 -12.56
N THR A 19 -3.37 13.33 -12.29
CA THR A 19 -4.29 12.56 -11.43
C THR A 19 -4.77 11.34 -12.20
N ARG A 20 -4.56 10.16 -11.62
CA ARG A 20 -5.05 8.87 -12.11
C ARG A 20 -5.68 8.09 -10.97
N TYR A 21 -6.34 7.00 -11.30
CA TYR A 21 -6.98 6.12 -10.33
C TYR A 21 -6.36 4.73 -10.39
N PHE A 22 -6.24 4.08 -9.24
CA PHE A 22 -5.80 2.69 -9.13
C PHE A 22 -6.72 1.96 -8.15
N TYR A 23 -6.84 0.64 -8.31
CA TYR A 23 -7.56 -0.17 -7.34
C TYR A 23 -6.66 -0.50 -6.15
N ASN A 24 -7.04 -0.06 -4.96
CA ASN A 24 -6.36 -0.37 -3.72
C ASN A 24 -6.92 -1.68 -3.12
N ASN A 25 -6.10 -2.73 -3.11
CA ASN A 25 -6.49 -4.04 -2.63
C ASN A 25 -6.70 -4.12 -1.10
N GLN A 26 -6.16 -3.17 -0.33
CA GLN A 26 -6.31 -3.09 1.12
C GLN A 26 -7.67 -2.47 1.49
N SER A 27 -8.03 -1.35 0.85
CA SER A 27 -9.32 -0.67 1.09
C SER A 27 -10.47 -1.22 0.25
N LYS A 28 -10.15 -2.09 -0.73
CA LYS A 28 -11.07 -2.68 -1.72
C LYS A 28 -11.78 -1.65 -2.58
N GLN A 29 -11.15 -0.49 -2.81
CA GLN A 29 -11.74 0.65 -3.49
C GLN A 29 -10.79 1.26 -4.50
N CYS A 30 -11.34 1.93 -5.51
CA CYS A 30 -10.57 2.76 -6.42
C CYS A 30 -10.18 4.10 -5.77
N GLU A 31 -8.88 4.36 -5.71
CA GLU A 31 -8.30 5.53 -5.07
C GLU A 31 -7.51 6.37 -6.07
N ARG A 32 -7.41 7.67 -5.80
CA ARG A 32 -6.64 8.60 -6.64
C ARG A 32 -5.15 8.55 -6.27
N PHE A 33 -4.28 8.60 -7.27
CA PHE A 33 -2.84 8.73 -7.08
C PHE A 33 -2.23 9.69 -8.12
N LYS A 34 -0.96 10.06 -7.89
CA LYS A 34 -0.22 10.94 -8.79
C LYS A 34 0.64 10.10 -9.75
N TYR A 35 0.30 10.16 -11.03
CA TYR A 35 1.07 9.54 -12.10
C TYR A 35 2.04 10.52 -12.75
N GLY A 36 3.26 10.06 -12.99
CA GLY A 36 4.35 10.82 -13.58
C GLY A 36 4.22 11.07 -15.08
N GLY A 37 3.36 10.33 -15.78
CA GLY A 37 3.08 10.51 -17.22
C GLY A 37 3.87 9.58 -18.16
N CYS A 38 4.72 8.70 -17.63
CA CYS A 38 5.36 7.65 -18.44
C CYS A 38 5.67 6.41 -17.60
N LEU A 39 5.77 5.26 -18.27
CA LEU A 39 5.90 3.93 -17.65
C LEU A 39 4.75 3.67 -16.66
N GLY A 40 4.99 2.96 -15.56
CA GLY A 40 3.93 2.52 -14.66
C GLY A 40 3.47 1.10 -14.97
N ASN A 41 2.33 0.74 -14.39
CA ASN A 41 1.66 -0.53 -14.64
C ASN A 41 0.20 -0.31 -15.10
N LEU A 42 -0.54 -1.41 -15.31
CA LEU A 42 -1.91 -1.40 -15.83
C LEU A 42 -2.99 -1.05 -14.78
N ASN A 43 -2.66 -1.01 -13.48
CA ASN A 43 -3.55 -0.50 -12.44
C ASN A 43 -3.56 1.04 -12.44
N ASN A 44 -3.90 1.64 -13.58
CA ASN A 44 -3.81 3.07 -13.83
C ASN A 44 -4.91 3.50 -14.80
N PHE A 45 -5.95 4.13 -14.27
CA PHE A 45 -7.16 4.52 -14.99
C PHE A 45 -7.31 6.03 -15.04
N GLU A 46 -7.93 6.54 -16.10
CA GLU A 46 -8.12 8.00 -16.27
C GLU A 46 -9.28 8.52 -15.44
N SER A 47 -10.28 7.67 -15.19
CA SER A 47 -11.47 8.02 -14.43
C SER A 47 -11.71 7.04 -13.29
N LEU A 48 -12.43 7.51 -12.26
CA LEU A 48 -12.85 6.66 -11.16
C LEU A 48 -13.77 5.54 -11.65
N GLU A 49 -14.73 5.86 -12.53
CA GLU A 49 -15.71 4.91 -13.06
C GLU A 49 -15.03 3.75 -13.79
N GLU A 50 -14.06 4.04 -14.67
CA GLU A 50 -13.29 3.03 -15.40
C GLU A 50 -12.56 2.07 -14.46
N CYS A 51 -11.97 2.60 -13.38
CA CYS A 51 -11.34 1.78 -12.35
C CYS A 51 -12.36 0.86 -11.67
N LYS A 52 -13.53 1.39 -11.29
CA LYS A 52 -14.57 0.63 -10.61
C LYS A 52 -15.11 -0.48 -11.49
N ASP A 53 -15.49 -0.16 -12.71
CA ASP A 53 -16.02 -1.12 -13.67
C ASP A 53 -15.02 -2.25 -13.98
N THR A 54 -13.72 -1.95 -13.94
CA THR A 54 -12.66 -2.93 -14.23
C THR A 54 -12.30 -3.78 -13.02
N CYS A 55 -12.20 -3.17 -11.83
CA CYS A 55 -11.54 -3.74 -10.68
C CYS A 55 -12.38 -3.82 -9.40
N GLU A 56 -13.47 -3.06 -9.25
CA GLU A 56 -14.39 -3.25 -8.14
C GLU A 56 -15.33 -4.43 -8.44
N ASP A 57 -15.64 -5.20 -7.41
CA ASP A 57 -16.61 -6.28 -7.54
C ASP A 57 -18.01 -5.65 -7.64
N THR A 58 -18.75 -5.96 -8.70
CA THR A 58 -20.16 -5.59 -8.80
C THR A 58 -20.95 -6.41 -7.78
N LEU A 59 -21.05 -5.93 -6.54
CA LEU A 59 -21.97 -6.51 -5.56
C LEU A 59 -23.40 -6.10 -5.93
N ASN A 60 -23.90 -6.62 -7.04
CA ASN A 60 -25.32 -6.69 -7.33
C ASN A 60 -25.78 -8.13 -7.13
N ASP A 61 -26.43 -8.31 -5.98
CA ASP A 61 -27.29 -9.41 -5.56
C ASP A 61 -26.64 -10.78 -5.24
N PHE A 62 -26.58 -11.04 -3.93
CA PHE A 62 -26.84 -12.30 -3.27
C PHE A 62 -26.93 -13.58 -4.14
N GLN A 63 -25.99 -14.51 -3.94
CA GLN A 63 -26.38 -15.92 -3.85
C GLN A 63 -27.03 -16.16 -2.47
N VAL A 64 -28.25 -15.65 -2.29
CA VAL A 64 -29.28 -16.50 -1.69
C VAL A 64 -29.61 -17.52 -2.79
N ASP A 65 -29.71 -18.80 -2.42
CA ASP A 65 -30.04 -19.96 -3.29
C ASP A 65 -28.86 -20.79 -3.82
N ASP A 66 -28.13 -21.50 -2.94
CA ASP A 66 -27.81 -22.94 -3.18
C ASP A 66 -27.30 -23.64 -1.90
N TYR A 67 -28.21 -24.18 -1.08
CA TYR A 67 -28.20 -25.59 -0.65
C TYR A 67 -29.48 -25.95 0.15
N ARG A 68 -30.65 -25.84 -0.47
CA ARG A 68 -31.77 -26.72 -0.11
C ARG A 68 -32.52 -26.95 -1.41
N THR A 69 -32.41 -28.13 -2.01
CA THR A 69 -33.34 -29.25 -1.80
C THR A 69 -32.65 -30.47 -2.45
N GLN A 70 -32.54 -31.67 -1.88
CA GLN A 70 -33.61 -32.65 -1.67
C GLN A 70 -33.07 -33.83 -0.84
N LEU A 71 -33.67 -34.10 0.32
CA LEU A 71 -33.95 -35.48 0.78
C LEU A 71 -34.88 -35.44 2.00
N GLY A 72 -36.13 -35.86 1.77
CA GLY A 72 -36.95 -36.56 2.75
C GLY A 72 -37.59 -35.73 3.88
N ALA A 73 -38.91 -35.69 3.89
CA ALA A 73 -39.69 -35.34 5.07
C ALA A 73 -39.30 -36.24 6.26
N VAL A 74 -38.80 -35.64 7.34
CA VAL A 74 -38.87 -36.20 8.68
C VAL A 74 -39.32 -35.08 9.61
N ASN A 75 -40.55 -35.21 10.08
CA ASN A 75 -41.10 -34.41 11.17
C ASN A 75 -40.29 -34.74 12.43
N ASN A 76 -39.96 -33.74 13.27
CA ASN A 76 -40.16 -33.79 14.72
C ASN A 76 -39.61 -32.51 15.38
N ASP A 77 -40.52 -31.90 16.14
CA ASP A 77 -40.35 -31.15 17.38
C ASP A 77 -39.11 -30.29 17.64
N SER A 78 -39.42 -29.03 17.94
CA SER A 78 -38.94 -28.26 19.08
C SER A 78 -37.50 -28.50 19.53
N LEU A 79 -36.64 -27.50 19.35
CA LEU A 79 -35.71 -27.01 20.38
C LEU A 79 -35.15 -25.64 19.97
N THR A 80 -35.49 -24.66 20.81
CA THR A 80 -34.97 -23.29 21.04
C THR A 80 -33.71 -22.79 20.33
N PRO A 81 -33.62 -21.48 20.01
CA PRO A 81 -32.41 -20.85 19.48
C PRO A 81 -31.35 -20.67 20.56
N GLN A 82 -30.13 -21.16 20.32
CA GLN A 82 -28.95 -20.82 21.10
C GLN A 82 -28.00 -19.88 20.32
N PRO A 83 -27.51 -18.80 20.94
CA PRO A 83 -26.57 -17.88 20.32
C PRO A 83 -25.14 -18.42 20.44
N THR A 84 -24.58 -18.94 19.35
CA THR A 84 -23.15 -19.28 19.28
C THR A 84 -22.31 -18.04 19.02
N LYS A 85 -21.86 -17.47 20.14
CA LYS A 85 -20.63 -16.70 20.37
C LYS A 85 -19.68 -16.63 19.15
N VAL A 86 -19.66 -15.47 18.50
CA VAL A 86 -18.51 -15.00 17.71
C VAL A 86 -17.31 -14.83 18.64
N PRO A 87 -16.09 -15.24 18.25
CA PRO A 87 -14.90 -14.89 19.00
C PRO A 87 -14.65 -13.38 18.91
N ILE A 88 -14.85 -12.70 20.04
CA ILE A 88 -14.29 -11.36 20.29
C ILE A 88 -12.80 -11.57 20.45
N PHE A 89 -12.03 -11.43 19.38
CA PHE A 89 -10.58 -11.28 19.52
C PHE A 89 -10.30 -9.82 19.84
N PHE A 90 -9.73 -9.63 21.02
CA PHE A 90 -9.50 -8.34 21.63
C PHE A 90 -8.53 -7.50 20.80
N VAL A 91 -8.94 -6.27 20.51
CA VAL A 91 -8.02 -5.16 20.24
C VAL A 91 -7.18 -4.98 21.49
N THR A 92 -5.91 -5.41 21.45
CA THR A 92 -4.86 -4.85 22.30
C THR A 92 -4.13 -3.81 21.48
N THR A 93 -4.45 -2.54 21.74
CA THR A 93 -3.53 -1.45 21.42
C THR A 93 -2.24 -1.64 22.21
N GLU A 94 -1.16 -2.00 21.54
CA GLU A 94 0.19 -1.64 21.97
C GLU A 94 0.87 -0.88 20.81
N ARG A 95 0.94 0.43 21.02
CA ARG A 95 1.73 1.36 20.23
C ARG A 95 3.19 1.18 20.68
N THR A 96 3.96 0.31 20.03
CA THR A 96 5.43 0.42 20.03
C THR A 96 5.84 1.24 18.83
N ASN A 97 5.84 2.56 19.03
CA ASN A 97 6.51 3.52 18.17
C ASN A 97 8.03 3.32 18.30
N ASP A 98 8.61 2.35 17.58
CA ASP A 98 10.08 2.22 17.51
C ASP A 98 10.51 1.70 16.12
N GLY A 99 10.16 2.45 15.08
CA GLY A 99 10.59 2.20 13.70
C GLY A 99 11.47 3.32 13.10
N TRP A 100 11.88 4.31 13.91
CA TRP A 100 12.75 5.41 13.49
C TRP A 100 14.11 5.32 14.18
N LYS A 101 14.86 4.26 13.90
CA LYS A 101 16.31 4.23 14.15
C LYS A 101 16.93 3.50 12.98
N ASN A 102 17.38 4.27 11.98
CA ASN A 102 18.52 4.00 11.08
C ASN A 102 18.60 5.01 9.91
N ALA A 103 18.25 6.28 10.15
CA ALA A 103 18.51 7.38 9.20
C ALA A 103 19.58 8.37 9.70
N ASP A 104 20.42 7.96 10.66
CA ASP A 104 21.43 8.84 11.28
C ASP A 104 22.82 8.20 11.40
N HIS A 105 23.22 7.42 10.39
CA HIS A 105 24.60 6.91 10.27
C HIS A 105 25.24 7.18 8.90
N THR A 106 24.52 7.85 8.01
CA THR A 106 25.05 8.27 6.71
C THR A 106 25.54 9.73 6.79
N TYR A 107 24.89 10.60 7.57
CA TYR A 107 25.27 12.01 7.71
C TYR A 107 26.57 12.25 8.49
N GLN A 108 26.87 11.44 9.50
CA GLN A 108 28.11 11.58 10.31
C GLN A 108 29.38 11.13 9.55
N VAL A 109 29.23 10.26 8.55
CA VAL A 109 30.33 9.88 7.63
C VAL A 109 30.57 11.00 6.60
N PHE A 110 29.50 11.60 6.06
CA PHE A 110 29.62 12.70 5.10
C PHE A 110 30.16 14.00 5.72
N LEU A 111 29.84 14.31 6.98
CA LEU A 111 30.37 15.49 7.66
C LEU A 111 31.88 15.37 7.95
N ASN A 112 32.36 14.17 8.28
CA ASN A 112 33.79 13.91 8.48
C ASN A 112 34.62 13.92 7.19
N ILE A 113 34.03 13.51 6.06
CA ILE A 113 34.67 13.58 4.74
C ILE A 113 34.80 15.03 4.27
N CYS A 114 33.79 15.88 4.50
CA CYS A 114 33.84 17.31 4.16
C CYS A 114 34.85 18.09 5.01
N ILE A 115 35.00 17.77 6.30
CA ILE A 115 36.00 18.40 7.17
C ILE A 115 37.42 17.97 6.78
N HIS A 116 37.64 16.69 6.47
CA HIS A 116 38.95 16.21 6.00
C HIS A 116 39.32 16.76 4.62
N ALA A 117 38.38 16.87 3.67
CA ALA A 117 38.62 17.47 2.36
C ALA A 117 38.99 18.96 2.48
N SER A 118 38.34 19.69 3.39
CA SER A 118 38.60 21.11 3.64
C SER A 118 39.99 21.34 4.27
N ILE A 119 40.40 20.48 5.21
CA ILE A 119 41.75 20.53 5.81
C ILE A 119 42.84 20.13 4.80
N PHE A 120 42.57 19.17 3.91
CA PHE A 120 43.52 18.75 2.87
C PHE A 120 43.74 19.85 1.82
N ILE A 121 42.68 20.56 1.42
CA ILE A 121 42.76 21.69 0.48
C ILE A 121 43.44 22.92 1.13
N LEU A 122 43.16 23.22 2.41
CA LEU A 122 43.84 24.29 3.13
C LEU A 122 45.32 23.99 3.44
N ARG A 123 45.70 22.71 3.62
CA ARG A 123 47.10 22.31 3.80
C ARG A 123 47.89 22.29 2.48
N LEU A 124 47.28 22.00 1.33
CA LEU A 124 47.95 22.14 0.03
C LEU A 124 48.24 23.62 -0.31
N HIS A 125 47.33 24.54 0.04
CA HIS A 125 47.52 25.97 -0.22
C HIS A 125 48.59 26.62 0.67
N ARG A 126 48.98 25.98 1.79
CA ARG A 126 50.12 26.43 2.61
C ARG A 126 51.46 25.83 2.18
N ILE A 127 51.47 24.67 1.50
CA ILE A 127 52.70 24.05 0.98
C ILE A 127 53.14 24.71 -0.34
N LEU A 128 52.21 25.29 -1.09
CA LEU A 128 52.51 26.02 -2.34
C LEU A 128 52.94 27.49 -2.16
N CYS A 129 53.15 27.94 -0.91
CA CYS A 129 53.68 29.27 -0.58
C CYS A 129 55.00 29.17 0.19
N ILE A 130 55.93 28.37 -0.32
CA ILE A 130 57.36 28.49 -0.01
C ILE A 130 58.07 28.72 -1.35
N CYS A 131 58.20 30.00 -1.70
CA CYS A 131 59.24 30.50 -2.59
C CYS A 131 60.28 31.21 -1.70
#